data_AF-A0A239WE58-F1
#
_entry.id   AF-A0A239WE58-F1
#
_cell.length_a   1.000
_cell.length_b   1.000
_cell.length_c   1.000
_cell.angle_alpha   90.00
_cell.angle_beta   90.00
_cell.angle_gamma   90.00
#
_symmetry.space_group_name_H-M   'P 1'
#
loop_
_entity.id
_entity.type
_entity.pdbx_description
1 polymer ?
#
loop_
_entity_poly.entity_id
_entity_poly.type
_entity_poly.pdbx_seq_one_letter_code
_entity_poly.pdbx_strand_id
1 'polypeptide(L)'
;MNKFLLVLFFVLLSCKGNSQEENKANKIEDLKASFLSKNEAEFLNNFPKTFVVFNDTFGWDEVKNSQEPLYNDANKYIDYWFSLLQKSKYKKYESQIISISKEGKWDADAIEYFRKSAVNYIKKENKYDLINSLNNEDAKSVLNFFYGSPSPIFDAIFFKNLDNEKKIIVKKMLSNNISEDKKRGTFSTYENNNNFFIKTFDVNKDGVLDKIVSNKPYQENTDLFVFYGNKENDYQLVLETINFSEDGGNIIESIYPITNEKGFMVKTYFPDRGYYEKEYYIIPQNNNWILRNIIYKTMSDVSENAVKYICDVKQNIDITKSNWSDKINEIPEENERNKKCRIENNSNENKQYFIQDSDGYTNLRKDKTSTSEILQKIKSGEHIEVLDNTGDWFLIKTKEGKEGYVHKSRIKTE
;
A
#
# COMPACT_ATOMS: atom_id res chain seq x y z
N MET A 1 -7.96 -33.83 -57.79
CA MET A 1 -6.63 -34.38 -57.44
C MET A 1 -5.85 -33.32 -56.67
N ASN A 2 -5.60 -33.65 -55.40
CA ASN A 2 -4.73 -33.07 -54.37
C ASN A 2 -3.94 -31.78 -54.67
N LYS A 3 -4.23 -30.73 -53.90
CA LYS A 3 -3.23 -29.73 -53.52
C LYS A 3 -2.85 -29.94 -52.06
N PHE A 4 -1.71 -30.59 -51.85
CA PHE A 4 -1.03 -30.66 -50.56
C PHE A 4 -0.56 -29.25 -50.17
N LEU A 5 -0.98 -28.78 -49.01
CA LEU A 5 -0.50 -27.56 -48.38
C LEU A 5 0.86 -27.89 -47.72
N LEU A 6 1.95 -27.39 -48.29
CA LEU A 6 3.30 -27.59 -47.76
C LEU A 6 3.56 -26.53 -46.68
N VAL A 7 3.38 -26.92 -45.41
CA VAL A 7 3.72 -26.08 -44.25
C VAL A 7 5.24 -26.12 -44.08
N LEU A 8 5.93 -25.04 -44.44
CA LEU A 8 7.34 -24.85 -44.10
C LEU A 8 7.45 -24.61 -42.60
N PHE A 9 7.92 -25.63 -41.87
CA PHE A 9 8.39 -25.49 -40.50
C PHE A 9 9.76 -24.82 -40.53
N PHE A 10 9.82 -23.52 -40.23
CA PHE A 10 11.09 -22.85 -39.94
C PHE A 10 11.60 -23.35 -38.59
N VAL A 11 12.43 -24.40 -38.63
CA VAL A 11 13.32 -24.73 -37.52
C VAL A 11 14.39 -23.64 -37.48
N LEU A 12 14.24 -22.69 -36.56
CA LEU A 12 15.32 -21.79 -36.17
C LEU A 12 16.37 -22.63 -35.41
N LEU A 13 17.25 -23.30 -36.17
CA LEU A 13 18.54 -23.75 -35.68
C LEU A 13 19.30 -22.51 -35.23
N SER A 14 19.43 -22.36 -33.91
CA SER A 14 20.29 -21.36 -33.27
C SER A 14 21.74 -21.65 -33.63
N CYS A 15 22.24 -21.02 -34.69
CA CYS A 15 23.66 -20.97 -35.00
C CYS A 15 24.39 -20.08 -33.97
N LYS A 16 24.75 -20.62 -32.80
CA LYS A 16 25.94 -20.13 -32.08
C LYS A 16 27.16 -20.56 -32.90
N GLY A 17 27.79 -19.63 -33.61
CA GLY A 17 28.89 -19.95 -34.52
C GLY A 17 30.21 -20.23 -33.79
N ASN A 18 30.98 -21.23 -34.27
CA ASN A 18 32.31 -21.64 -33.77
C ASN A 18 33.25 -20.47 -33.37
N SER A 19 33.22 -19.36 -34.10
CA SER A 19 34.06 -18.19 -33.85
C SER A 19 33.81 -17.50 -32.49
N GLN A 20 32.61 -17.62 -31.92
CA GLN A 20 32.30 -17.01 -30.62
C GLN A 20 32.81 -17.87 -29.46
N GLU A 21 32.81 -19.20 -29.62
CA GLU A 21 33.32 -20.13 -28.61
C GLU A 21 34.86 -20.12 -28.55
N GLU A 22 35.54 -20.06 -29.70
CA GLU A 22 37.01 -19.92 -29.76
C GLU A 22 37.48 -18.61 -29.10
N ASN A 23 36.80 -17.50 -29.36
CA ASN A 23 37.14 -16.21 -28.73
C ASN A 23 36.88 -16.18 -27.21
N LYS A 24 35.90 -16.95 -26.72
CA LYS A 24 35.65 -17.10 -25.28
C LYS A 24 36.75 -17.94 -24.63
N ALA A 25 37.14 -19.06 -25.25
CA ALA A 25 38.20 -19.93 -24.76
C ALA A 25 39.55 -19.19 -24.63
N ASN A 26 39.94 -18.45 -25.67
CA ASN A 26 41.20 -17.69 -25.67
C ASN A 26 41.28 -16.67 -24.53
N LYS A 27 40.18 -15.93 -24.25
CA LYS A 27 40.15 -14.97 -23.14
C LYS A 27 40.32 -15.61 -21.76
N ILE A 28 39.80 -16.82 -21.57
CA ILE A 28 39.94 -17.54 -20.30
C ILE A 28 41.39 -18.02 -20.12
N GLU A 29 42.04 -18.47 -21.19
CA GLU A 29 43.46 -18.82 -21.14
C GLU A 29 44.34 -17.60 -20.86
N ASP A 30 44.08 -16.45 -21.50
CA ASP A 30 44.79 -15.20 -21.24
C ASP A 30 44.60 -14.73 -19.79
N LEU A 31 43.39 -14.87 -19.25
CA LEU A 31 43.10 -14.56 -17.84
C LEU A 31 43.87 -15.47 -16.88
N LYS A 32 43.95 -16.78 -17.18
CA LYS A 32 44.76 -17.75 -16.40
C LYS A 32 46.25 -17.41 -16.46
N ALA A 33 46.78 -17.19 -17.67
CA ALA A 33 48.19 -16.91 -17.89
C ALA A 33 48.63 -15.60 -17.20
N SER A 34 47.82 -14.55 -17.32
CA SER A 34 48.09 -13.26 -16.67
C SER A 34 47.95 -13.33 -15.14
N PHE A 35 47.03 -14.14 -14.61
CA PHE A 35 46.91 -14.40 -13.17
C PHE A 35 48.13 -15.13 -12.59
N LEU A 36 48.66 -16.13 -13.31
CA LEU A 36 49.83 -16.92 -12.89
C LEU A 36 51.12 -16.11 -12.98
N SER A 37 51.32 -15.39 -14.08
CA SER A 37 52.49 -14.53 -14.29
C SER A 37 52.47 -13.22 -13.51
N LYS A 38 51.33 -12.89 -12.87
CA LYS A 38 51.07 -11.60 -12.20
C LYS A 38 51.24 -10.39 -13.13
N ASN A 39 50.94 -10.57 -14.42
CA ASN A 39 50.81 -9.46 -15.35
C ASN A 39 49.51 -8.68 -15.09
N GLU A 40 49.59 -7.69 -14.20
CA GLU A 40 48.43 -6.94 -13.69
C GLU A 40 47.60 -6.25 -14.78
N ALA A 41 48.27 -5.65 -15.78
CA ALA A 41 47.59 -4.88 -16.81
C ALA A 41 46.81 -5.80 -17.75
N GLU A 42 47.41 -6.93 -18.12
CA GLU A 42 46.78 -7.97 -18.94
C GLU A 42 45.64 -8.66 -18.18
N PHE A 43 45.86 -8.97 -16.90
CA PHE A 43 44.84 -9.54 -16.02
C PHE A 43 43.60 -8.66 -15.94
N LEU A 44 43.77 -7.36 -15.66
CA LEU A 44 42.66 -6.41 -15.57
C LEU A 44 41.94 -6.21 -16.90
N ASN A 45 42.64 -6.33 -18.04
CA ASN A 45 42.04 -6.20 -19.35
C ASN A 45 41.17 -7.41 -19.72
N ASN A 46 41.57 -8.60 -19.26
CA ASN A 46 40.90 -9.87 -19.52
C ASN A 46 39.89 -10.28 -18.43
N PHE A 47 39.89 -9.61 -17.28
CA PHE A 47 38.87 -9.84 -16.25
C PHE A 47 37.45 -9.55 -16.80
N PRO A 48 36.42 -10.33 -16.42
CA PRO A 48 35.06 -10.14 -16.92
C PRO A 48 34.54 -8.72 -16.70
N LYS A 49 33.79 -8.20 -17.68
CA LYS A 49 33.29 -6.80 -17.67
C LYS A 49 31.77 -6.69 -17.52
N THR A 50 31.06 -7.79 -17.64
CA THR A 50 29.59 -7.86 -17.60
C THR A 50 29.19 -9.05 -16.75
N PHE A 51 28.00 -9.03 -16.16
CA PHE A 51 27.48 -10.17 -15.38
C PHE A 51 27.55 -11.50 -16.16
N VAL A 52 27.07 -11.53 -17.41
CA VAL A 52 27.03 -12.75 -18.23
C VAL A 52 28.42 -13.36 -18.37
N VAL A 53 29.41 -12.58 -18.82
CA VAL A 53 30.81 -13.06 -18.94
C VAL A 53 31.39 -13.47 -17.58
N PHE A 54 31.02 -12.80 -16.48
CA PHE A 54 31.47 -13.16 -15.15
C PHE A 54 30.92 -14.53 -14.72
N ASN A 55 29.61 -14.75 -14.88
CA ASN A 55 28.96 -16.03 -14.62
C ASN A 55 29.53 -17.14 -15.50
N ASP A 56 29.66 -16.89 -16.80
CA ASP A 56 30.26 -17.77 -17.80
C ASP A 56 31.74 -18.11 -17.56
N THR A 57 32.41 -17.42 -16.62
CA THR A 57 33.80 -17.65 -16.25
C THR A 57 33.88 -18.36 -14.89
N PHE A 58 33.10 -17.92 -13.91
CA PHE A 58 33.26 -18.28 -12.50
C PHE A 58 32.04 -18.94 -11.86
N GLY A 59 30.87 -18.87 -12.50
CA GLY A 59 29.58 -19.30 -11.95
C GLY A 59 29.20 -20.73 -12.34
N TRP A 60 27.93 -21.06 -12.11
CA TRP A 60 27.33 -22.33 -12.49
C TRP A 60 26.54 -22.15 -13.79
N ASP A 61 26.74 -23.07 -14.75
CA ASP A 61 25.91 -23.16 -15.95
C ASP A 61 24.65 -23.97 -15.61
N GLU A 62 23.54 -23.28 -15.34
CA GLU A 62 22.25 -23.91 -15.02
C GLU A 62 21.73 -24.79 -16.15
N VAL A 63 22.04 -24.46 -17.42
CA VAL A 63 21.52 -25.19 -18.58
C VAL A 63 22.26 -26.51 -18.76
N LYS A 64 23.58 -26.50 -18.59
CA LYS A 64 24.40 -27.71 -18.64
C LYS A 64 24.47 -28.45 -17.30
N ASN A 65 24.00 -27.81 -16.24
CA ASN A 65 24.12 -28.27 -14.85
C ASN A 65 25.59 -28.61 -14.50
N SER A 66 26.51 -27.67 -14.80
CA SER A 66 27.95 -27.87 -14.64
C SER A 66 28.68 -26.59 -14.23
N GLN A 67 29.85 -26.74 -13.61
CA GLN A 67 30.74 -25.63 -13.27
C GLN A 67 31.33 -24.97 -14.51
N GLU A 68 31.45 -23.63 -14.51
CA GLU A 68 32.20 -22.89 -15.52
C GLU A 68 33.72 -22.97 -15.29
N PRO A 69 34.56 -22.65 -16.30
CA PRO A 69 35.99 -23.02 -16.33
C PRO A 69 36.87 -22.60 -15.15
N LEU A 70 36.51 -21.54 -14.42
CA LEU A 70 37.26 -21.04 -13.26
C LEU A 70 36.48 -21.10 -11.95
N TYR A 71 35.36 -21.83 -11.90
CA TYR A 71 34.49 -21.94 -10.73
C TYR A 71 35.25 -22.25 -9.43
N ASN A 72 36.06 -23.32 -9.42
CA ASN A 72 36.75 -23.78 -8.21
C ASN A 72 37.83 -22.81 -7.70
N ASP A 73 38.34 -21.93 -8.57
CA ASP A 73 39.35 -20.94 -8.23
C ASP A 73 38.81 -19.51 -8.16
N ALA A 74 37.50 -19.31 -8.34
CA ALA A 74 36.88 -18.00 -8.54
C ALA A 74 37.30 -16.97 -7.48
N ASN A 75 37.24 -17.34 -6.20
CA ASN A 75 37.60 -16.44 -5.09
C ASN A 75 39.03 -15.90 -5.21
N LYS A 76 39.99 -16.71 -5.68
CA LYS A 76 41.39 -16.28 -5.85
C LYS A 76 41.52 -15.20 -6.92
N TYR A 77 40.78 -15.34 -8.02
CA TYR A 77 40.76 -14.36 -9.10
C TYR A 77 40.04 -13.08 -8.68
N ILE A 78 38.91 -13.21 -7.99
CA ILE A 78 38.12 -12.10 -7.45
C ILE A 78 38.95 -11.30 -6.42
N ASP A 79 39.60 -11.97 -5.48
CA ASP A 79 40.45 -11.33 -4.46
C ASP A 79 41.62 -10.59 -5.09
N TYR A 80 42.29 -11.23 -6.07
CA TYR A 80 43.39 -10.58 -6.77
C TYR A 80 42.91 -9.34 -7.51
N TRP A 81 41.75 -9.41 -8.20
CA TRP A 81 41.16 -8.26 -8.88
C TRP A 81 40.85 -7.11 -7.92
N PHE A 82 40.16 -7.36 -6.81
CA PHE A 82 39.88 -6.32 -5.80
C PHE A 82 41.16 -5.77 -5.15
N SER A 83 42.20 -6.58 -4.98
CA SER A 83 43.50 -6.12 -4.47
C SER A 83 44.17 -5.12 -5.44
N LEU A 84 43.99 -5.31 -6.75
CA LEU A 84 44.53 -4.40 -7.76
C LEU A 84 43.77 -3.07 -7.78
N LEU A 85 42.46 -3.07 -7.53
CA LEU A 85 41.67 -1.84 -7.44
C LEU A 85 42.09 -0.90 -6.30
N GLN A 86 42.79 -1.41 -5.27
CA GLN A 86 43.35 -0.57 -4.21
C GLN A 86 44.56 0.25 -4.70
N LYS A 87 45.17 -0.12 -5.84
CA LYS A 87 46.30 0.62 -6.43
C LYS A 87 45.77 1.82 -7.20
N SER A 88 46.30 3.01 -6.91
CA SER A 88 45.88 4.28 -7.54
C SER A 88 45.84 4.22 -9.08
N LYS A 89 46.84 3.58 -9.71
CA LYS A 89 46.94 3.40 -11.17
C LYS A 89 45.78 2.60 -11.80
N TYR A 90 45.03 1.83 -11.01
CA TYR A 90 43.95 0.96 -11.49
C TYR A 90 42.56 1.38 -11.03
N LYS A 91 42.41 2.55 -10.40
CA LYS A 91 41.09 3.06 -10.00
C LYS A 91 40.09 3.20 -11.15
N LYS A 92 40.57 3.38 -12.39
CA LYS A 92 39.69 3.39 -13.59
C LYS A 92 38.83 2.13 -13.75
N TYR A 93 39.29 0.99 -13.21
CA TYR A 93 38.59 -0.28 -13.25
C TYR A 93 37.50 -0.42 -12.16
N GLU A 94 37.39 0.51 -11.20
CA GLU A 94 36.32 0.50 -10.17
C GLU A 94 34.91 0.49 -10.79
N SER A 95 34.74 1.19 -11.92
CA SER A 95 33.48 1.22 -12.67
C SER A 95 33.02 -0.17 -13.13
N GLN A 96 33.92 -1.14 -13.25
CA GLN A 96 33.56 -2.50 -13.61
C GLN A 96 32.79 -3.24 -12.51
N ILE A 97 32.89 -2.79 -11.25
CA ILE A 97 32.03 -3.31 -10.18
C ILE A 97 30.56 -3.13 -10.59
N ILE A 98 30.22 -1.97 -11.13
CA ILE A 98 28.88 -1.64 -11.59
C ILE A 98 28.52 -2.43 -12.84
N SER A 99 29.41 -2.49 -13.83
CA SER A 99 29.09 -3.18 -15.10
C SER A 99 28.94 -4.69 -14.94
N ILE A 100 29.68 -5.32 -14.01
CA ILE A 100 29.51 -6.74 -13.64
C ILE A 100 28.23 -6.95 -12.83
N SER A 101 27.84 -5.98 -11.99
CA SER A 101 26.65 -6.08 -11.14
C SER A 101 25.35 -5.77 -11.88
N LYS A 102 25.42 -5.01 -12.97
CA LYS A 102 24.27 -4.66 -13.81
C LYS A 102 23.71 -5.93 -14.46
N GLU A 103 22.39 -6.07 -14.39
CA GLU A 103 21.62 -7.25 -14.81
C GLU A 103 22.01 -8.54 -14.06
N GLY A 104 22.72 -8.40 -12.94
CA GLY A 104 23.13 -9.50 -12.11
C GLY A 104 21.97 -10.20 -11.44
N LYS A 105 21.96 -11.52 -11.55
CA LYS A 105 21.05 -12.40 -10.79
C LYS A 105 21.82 -12.98 -9.62
N TRP A 106 21.14 -13.09 -8.47
CA TRP A 106 21.74 -13.77 -7.34
C TRP A 106 21.92 -15.26 -7.67
N ASP A 107 23.09 -15.78 -7.29
CA ASP A 107 23.43 -17.20 -7.28
C ASP A 107 24.45 -17.44 -6.14
N ALA A 108 24.64 -18.69 -5.74
CA ALA A 108 25.60 -19.09 -4.71
C ALA A 108 27.06 -18.93 -5.16
N ASP A 109 27.98 -19.31 -4.28
CA ASP A 109 29.41 -19.46 -4.58
C ASP A 109 30.07 -18.18 -5.13
N ALA A 110 30.61 -18.20 -6.35
CA ALA A 110 31.39 -17.11 -6.92
C ALA A 110 30.58 -15.82 -7.08
N ILE A 111 29.29 -15.94 -7.39
CA ILE A 111 28.39 -14.79 -7.59
C ILE A 111 28.14 -14.09 -6.25
N GLU A 112 27.78 -14.84 -5.21
CA GLU A 112 27.61 -14.31 -3.85
C GLU A 112 28.93 -13.76 -3.28
N TYR A 113 30.05 -14.42 -3.58
CA TYR A 113 31.37 -13.96 -3.15
C TYR A 113 31.72 -12.60 -3.76
N PHE A 114 31.57 -12.46 -5.08
CA PHE A 114 31.78 -11.19 -5.77
C PHE A 114 30.86 -10.10 -5.23
N ARG A 115 29.57 -10.39 -5.05
CA ARG A 115 28.59 -9.45 -4.49
C ARG A 115 29.03 -8.92 -3.13
N LYS A 116 29.43 -9.80 -2.20
CA LYS A 116 29.95 -9.43 -0.88
C LYS A 116 31.22 -8.58 -0.98
N SER A 117 32.17 -8.98 -1.83
CA SER A 117 33.42 -8.25 -2.03
C SER A 117 33.18 -6.86 -2.63
N ALA A 118 32.24 -6.71 -3.56
CA ALA A 118 31.82 -5.44 -4.14
C ALA A 118 31.23 -4.50 -3.08
N VAL A 119 30.25 -4.97 -2.29
CA VAL A 119 29.63 -4.18 -1.22
C VAL A 119 30.68 -3.77 -0.18
N ASN A 120 31.56 -4.70 0.22
CA ASN A 120 32.63 -4.42 1.18
C ASN A 120 33.64 -3.40 0.66
N TYR A 121 34.05 -3.51 -0.61
CA TYR A 121 34.95 -2.55 -1.24
C TYR A 121 34.35 -1.15 -1.26
N ILE A 122 33.09 -1.02 -1.70
CA ILE A 122 32.38 0.27 -1.74
C ILE A 122 32.34 0.92 -0.36
N LYS A 123 32.04 0.14 0.69
CA LYS A 123 32.00 0.64 2.07
C LYS A 123 33.38 1.07 2.56
N LYS A 124 34.39 0.23 2.36
CA LYS A 124 35.75 0.46 2.89
C LYS A 124 36.44 1.63 2.21
N GLU A 125 36.29 1.76 0.89
CA GLU A 125 36.93 2.80 0.09
C GLU A 125 36.05 4.06 -0.08
N ASN A 126 34.88 4.09 0.58
CA ASN A 126 33.89 5.17 0.52
C ASN A 126 33.46 5.54 -0.92
N LYS A 127 33.16 4.52 -1.74
CA LYS A 127 32.88 4.64 -3.18
C LYS A 127 31.39 4.61 -3.53
N TYR A 128 30.55 5.19 -2.67
CA TYR A 128 29.09 5.23 -2.90
C TYR A 128 28.70 5.99 -4.17
N ASP A 129 29.55 6.90 -4.65
CA ASP A 129 29.36 7.62 -5.92
C ASP A 129 29.27 6.69 -7.13
N LEU A 130 29.83 5.47 -7.07
CA LEU A 130 29.67 4.46 -8.13
C LEU A 130 28.19 4.09 -8.34
N ILE A 131 27.34 4.26 -7.32
CA ILE A 131 25.91 3.97 -7.37
C ILE A 131 25.10 5.27 -7.45
N ASN A 132 25.44 6.27 -6.63
CA ASN A 132 24.70 7.54 -6.59
C ASN A 132 24.77 8.29 -7.92
N SER A 133 25.85 8.14 -8.69
CA SER A 133 25.97 8.76 -10.02
C SER A 133 25.17 8.05 -11.13
N LEU A 134 24.58 6.88 -10.86
CA LEU A 134 23.82 6.14 -11.85
C LEU A 134 22.42 6.73 -12.06
N ASN A 135 21.91 6.57 -13.28
CA ASN A 135 20.49 6.76 -13.53
C ASN A 135 19.67 5.71 -12.75
N ASN A 136 18.38 5.98 -12.54
CA ASN A 136 17.55 5.16 -11.65
C ASN A 136 17.34 3.72 -12.15
N GLU A 137 17.32 3.48 -13.47
CA GLU A 137 17.18 2.12 -14.02
C GLU A 137 18.44 1.29 -13.75
N ASP A 138 19.62 1.87 -13.99
CA ASP A 138 20.90 1.22 -13.75
C ASP A 138 21.15 1.00 -12.26
N ALA A 139 20.84 2.01 -11.43
CA ALA A 139 20.92 1.90 -9.98
C ALA A 139 20.02 0.78 -9.46
N LYS A 140 18.78 0.69 -9.95
CA LYS A 140 17.83 -0.38 -9.60
C LYS A 140 18.37 -1.75 -9.96
N SER A 141 18.96 -1.91 -11.15
CA SER A 141 19.57 -3.17 -11.57
C SER A 141 20.71 -3.62 -10.64
N VAL A 142 21.63 -2.72 -10.32
CA VAL A 142 22.78 -3.00 -9.42
C VAL A 142 22.33 -3.25 -7.99
N LEU A 143 21.41 -2.43 -7.47
CA LEU A 143 20.87 -2.59 -6.13
C LEU A 143 20.08 -3.90 -6.02
N ASN A 144 19.35 -4.31 -7.07
CA ASN A 144 18.69 -5.62 -7.11
C ASN A 144 19.71 -6.75 -6.94
N PHE A 145 20.85 -6.68 -7.61
CA PHE A 145 21.90 -7.66 -7.42
C PHE A 145 22.48 -7.65 -5.99
N PHE A 146 22.71 -6.46 -5.41
CA PHE A 146 23.27 -6.34 -4.06
C PHE A 146 22.32 -6.75 -2.94
N TYR A 147 21.02 -6.48 -3.08
CA TYR A 147 19.99 -6.76 -2.08
C TYR A 147 19.08 -7.95 -2.43
N GLY A 148 19.22 -8.57 -3.60
CA GLY A 148 18.31 -9.62 -4.10
C GLY A 148 18.63 -11.05 -3.64
N SER A 149 19.47 -11.22 -2.63
CA SER A 149 19.73 -12.54 -2.04
C SER A 149 18.48 -13.10 -1.36
N PRO A 150 18.24 -14.43 -1.34
CA PRO A 150 17.13 -15.07 -0.63
C PRO A 150 17.02 -14.70 0.85
N SER A 151 18.14 -14.30 1.47
CA SER A 151 18.20 -13.73 2.82
C SER A 151 18.84 -12.35 2.76
N PRO A 152 18.09 -11.30 2.37
CA PRO A 152 18.64 -9.97 2.20
C PRO A 152 19.03 -9.39 3.57
N ILE A 153 20.33 -9.28 3.85
CA ILE A 153 20.81 -8.58 5.03
C ILE A 153 20.73 -7.08 4.73
N PHE A 154 19.79 -6.39 5.39
CA PHE A 154 19.72 -4.94 5.32
C PHE A 154 20.97 -4.31 5.94
N ASP A 155 21.86 -3.80 5.09
CA ASP A 155 23.05 -3.08 5.53
C ASP A 155 22.73 -1.59 5.75
N ALA A 156 22.47 -1.22 7.00
CA ALA A 156 22.12 0.15 7.39
C ALA A 156 23.21 1.19 7.07
N ILE A 157 24.49 0.79 7.12
CA ILE A 157 25.62 1.67 6.81
C ILE A 157 25.64 1.96 5.31
N PHE A 158 25.49 0.92 4.50
CA PHE A 158 25.42 1.08 3.05
C PHE A 158 24.23 1.95 2.65
N PHE A 159 23.05 1.64 3.19
CA PHE A 159 21.82 2.37 2.92
C PHE A 159 21.92 3.86 3.29
N LYS A 160 22.53 4.19 4.44
CA LYS A 160 22.65 5.58 4.91
C LYS A 160 23.44 6.47 3.94
N ASN A 161 24.44 5.91 3.26
CA ASN A 161 25.33 6.63 2.34
C ASN A 161 24.82 6.72 0.89
N LEU A 162 23.69 6.08 0.58
CA LEU A 162 23.00 6.30 -0.69
C LEU A 162 22.30 7.67 -0.70
N ASP A 163 22.17 8.26 -1.88
CA ASP A 163 21.35 9.47 -2.07
C ASP A 163 19.86 9.18 -1.85
N ASN A 164 19.03 10.23 -1.79
CA ASN A 164 17.61 10.10 -1.52
C ASN A 164 16.85 9.31 -2.60
N GLU A 165 17.22 9.46 -3.88
CA GLU A 165 16.57 8.72 -4.97
C GLU A 165 16.86 7.23 -4.86
N LYS A 166 18.09 6.85 -4.52
CA LYS A 166 18.59 5.48 -4.47
C LYS A 166 18.06 4.79 -3.21
N LYS A 167 17.90 5.54 -2.11
CA LYS A 167 17.16 5.09 -0.92
C LYS A 167 15.71 4.71 -1.24
N ILE A 168 15.02 5.49 -2.08
CA ILE A 168 13.64 5.17 -2.51
C ILE A 168 13.61 3.85 -3.28
N ILE A 169 14.57 3.64 -4.19
CA ILE A 169 14.70 2.38 -4.95
C ILE A 169 14.85 1.18 -4.01
N VAL A 170 15.79 1.25 -3.05
CA VAL A 170 16.01 0.16 -2.07
C VAL A 170 14.75 -0.10 -1.24
N LYS A 171 14.08 0.94 -0.73
CA LYS A 171 12.83 0.80 0.03
C LYS A 171 11.73 0.11 -0.79
N LYS A 172 11.58 0.48 -2.06
CA LYS A 172 10.60 -0.14 -2.99
C LYS A 172 10.92 -1.60 -3.30
N MET A 173 12.20 -1.95 -3.37
CA MET A 173 12.63 -3.32 -3.61
C MET A 173 12.44 -4.22 -2.38
N LEU A 174 12.80 -3.72 -1.20
CA LEU A 174 12.61 -4.45 0.04
C LEU A 174 11.13 -4.69 0.33
N SER A 175 10.23 -3.74 0.03
CA SER A 175 8.78 -3.95 0.14
C SER A 175 8.23 -5.06 -0.79
N ASN A 176 8.89 -5.32 -1.93
CA ASN A 176 8.47 -6.37 -2.86
C ASN A 176 8.91 -7.79 -2.44
N ASN A 177 10.03 -7.94 -1.72
CA ASN A 177 10.63 -9.22 -1.30
C ASN A 177 10.21 -9.71 0.11
N ILE A 178 9.23 -9.05 0.72
CA ILE A 178 8.71 -9.41 2.04
C ILE A 178 7.56 -10.43 1.87
N SER A 179 7.50 -11.46 2.72
CA SER A 179 6.38 -12.43 2.75
C SER A 179 5.03 -11.70 2.85
N GLU A 180 3.94 -12.25 2.31
CA GLU A 180 2.62 -11.59 2.29
C GLU A 180 2.18 -11.12 3.70
N ASP A 181 2.44 -11.91 4.74
CA ASP A 181 2.19 -11.55 6.14
C ASP A 181 2.94 -10.28 6.61
N LYS A 182 4.15 -10.07 6.08
CA LYS A 182 5.04 -8.99 6.49
C LYS A 182 4.88 -7.76 5.57
N LYS A 183 4.29 -7.93 4.36
CA LYS A 183 3.77 -6.85 3.50
C LYS A 183 2.57 -6.18 4.15
N ARG A 184 1.67 -6.96 4.77
CA ARG A 184 0.53 -6.44 5.54
C ARG A 184 0.95 -5.61 6.74
N GLY A 185 2.08 -5.95 7.36
CA GLY A 185 2.63 -5.28 8.54
C GLY A 185 3.40 -3.97 8.31
N THR A 186 3.54 -3.49 7.07
CA THR A 186 4.28 -2.25 6.77
C THR A 186 3.32 -1.15 6.30
N PHE A 187 3.32 0.01 6.95
CA PHE A 187 2.40 1.11 6.61
C PHE A 187 2.59 1.62 5.17
N SER A 188 3.82 1.66 4.65
CA SER A 188 4.11 2.14 3.29
C SER A 188 3.43 1.33 2.18
N THR A 189 2.99 0.09 2.47
CA THR A 189 2.18 -0.73 1.55
C THR A 189 0.86 -0.05 1.19
N TYR A 190 0.31 0.76 2.11
CA TYR A 190 -0.99 1.39 1.96
C TYR A 190 -0.90 2.87 1.56
N GLU A 191 0.29 3.46 1.63
CA GLU A 191 0.51 4.83 1.17
C GLU A 191 0.23 4.95 -0.34
N ASN A 192 -0.67 5.87 -0.70
CA ASN A 192 -1.10 6.12 -2.07
C ASN A 192 -1.90 4.96 -2.73
N ASN A 193 -2.38 4.00 -1.94
CA ASN A 193 -3.29 2.98 -2.46
C ASN A 193 -4.74 3.46 -2.42
N ASN A 194 -5.35 3.59 -3.60
CA ASN A 194 -6.72 4.11 -3.76
C ASN A 194 -7.81 3.20 -3.17
N ASN A 195 -7.52 1.95 -2.85
CA ASN A 195 -8.48 1.01 -2.26
C ASN A 195 -8.64 1.20 -0.75
N PHE A 196 -7.75 1.96 -0.12
CA PHE A 196 -7.75 2.21 1.32
C PHE A 196 -8.02 3.69 1.64
N PHE A 197 -8.55 3.95 2.82
CA PHE A 197 -8.52 5.27 3.44
C PHE A 197 -7.72 5.21 4.73
N ILE A 198 -7.15 6.35 5.11
CA ILE A 198 -6.24 6.47 6.26
C ILE A 198 -6.78 7.54 7.19
N LYS A 199 -6.94 7.20 8.48
CA LYS A 199 -7.16 8.16 9.57
C LYS A 199 -5.87 8.34 10.36
N THR A 200 -5.69 9.55 10.89
CA THR A 200 -4.49 9.92 11.65
C THR A 200 -4.90 10.63 12.93
N PHE A 201 -4.66 9.98 14.06
CA PHE A 201 -4.87 10.51 15.40
C PHE A 201 -4.15 9.63 16.41
N ASP A 202 -3.90 10.16 17.61
CA ASP A 202 -3.24 9.46 18.71
C ASP A 202 -4.23 8.47 19.38
N VAL A 203 -4.04 7.18 19.10
CA VAL A 203 -4.88 6.06 19.56
C VAL A 203 -4.48 5.63 20.96
N ASN A 204 -3.18 5.58 21.25
CA ASN A 204 -2.65 5.05 22.50
C ASN A 204 -2.43 6.11 23.60
N LYS A 205 -2.66 7.39 23.26
CA LYS A 205 -2.49 8.59 24.07
C LYS A 205 -1.04 8.82 24.52
N ASP A 206 -0.06 8.54 23.67
CA ASP A 206 1.36 8.75 23.94
C ASP A 206 1.91 10.09 23.40
N GLY A 207 1.09 10.87 22.72
CA GLY A 207 1.44 12.15 22.11
C GLY A 207 2.03 12.04 20.70
N VAL A 208 2.12 10.85 20.12
CA VAL A 208 2.52 10.59 18.74
C VAL A 208 1.27 10.25 17.90
N LEU A 209 1.25 10.69 16.64
CA LEU A 209 0.13 10.41 15.74
C LEU A 209 0.25 9.00 15.15
N ASP A 210 -0.81 8.22 15.32
CA ASP A 210 -0.93 6.87 14.77
C ASP A 210 -1.64 6.86 13.41
N LYS A 211 -1.59 5.73 12.72
CA LYS A 211 -2.29 5.50 11.45
C LYS A 211 -3.27 4.36 11.59
N ILE A 212 -4.52 4.61 11.19
CA ILE A 212 -5.52 3.56 11.03
C ILE A 212 -5.85 3.47 9.55
N VAL A 213 -5.63 2.29 8.98
CA VAL A 213 -5.84 2.00 7.57
C VAL A 213 -7.03 1.06 7.46
N SER A 214 -7.95 1.35 6.55
CA SER A 214 -9.03 0.42 6.25
C SER A 214 -9.40 0.46 4.78
N ASN A 215 -9.88 -0.67 4.26
CA ASN A 215 -10.50 -0.70 2.93
C ASN A 215 -11.64 0.33 2.85
N LYS A 216 -11.75 0.97 1.68
CA LYS A 216 -12.89 1.82 1.35
C LYS A 216 -14.18 0.99 1.28
N PRO A 217 -15.35 1.64 1.32
CA PRO A 217 -16.62 0.96 1.08
C PRO A 217 -16.63 0.22 -0.27
N TYR A 218 -17.39 -0.87 -0.36
CA TYR A 218 -17.58 -1.69 -1.57
C TYR A 218 -16.32 -2.35 -2.13
N GLN A 219 -15.29 -2.57 -1.30
CA GLN A 219 -14.14 -3.40 -1.66
C GLN A 219 -14.43 -4.86 -1.31
N GLU A 220 -13.82 -5.79 -2.06
CA GLU A 220 -13.93 -7.24 -1.78
C GLU A 220 -13.34 -7.61 -0.41
N ASN A 221 -12.30 -6.89 0.02
CA ASN A 221 -11.66 -7.08 1.31
C ASN A 221 -12.17 -6.07 2.33
N THR A 222 -12.25 -6.49 3.59
CA THR A 222 -12.73 -5.70 4.71
C THR A 222 -11.63 -5.44 5.73
N ASP A 223 -10.38 -5.31 5.32
CA ASP A 223 -9.25 -5.22 6.26
C ASP A 223 -9.25 -3.90 7.04
N LEU A 224 -8.76 -3.97 8.28
CA LEU A 224 -8.47 -2.84 9.16
C LEU A 224 -7.15 -3.07 9.88
N PHE A 225 -6.25 -2.09 9.78
CA PHE A 225 -4.94 -2.12 10.40
C PHE A 225 -4.74 -0.89 11.28
N VAL A 226 -4.07 -1.06 12.42
CA VAL A 226 -3.63 0.04 13.29
C VAL A 226 -2.12 0.00 13.40
N PHE A 227 -1.48 1.14 13.14
CA PHE A 227 -0.05 1.34 13.26
C PHE A 227 0.25 2.41 14.29
N TYR A 228 1.01 2.06 15.33
CA TYR A 228 1.52 3.06 16.26
C TYR A 228 2.70 3.80 15.64
N GLY A 229 2.66 5.13 15.74
CA GLY A 229 3.76 5.98 15.31
C GLY A 229 4.90 6.00 16.33
N ASN A 230 6.11 6.27 15.87
CA ASN A 230 7.25 6.57 16.73
C ASN A 230 7.83 7.96 16.45
N LYS A 231 8.77 8.40 17.30
CA LYS A 231 9.40 9.73 17.20
C LYS A 231 10.26 9.94 15.95
N GLU A 232 10.54 8.88 15.19
CA GLU A 232 11.30 8.92 13.94
C GLU A 232 10.39 8.93 12.69
N ASN A 233 9.07 9.14 12.88
CA ASN A 233 8.03 9.04 11.84
C ASN A 233 7.97 7.66 11.17
N ASP A 234 8.31 6.61 11.91
CA ASP A 234 8.12 5.23 11.50
C ASP A 234 6.92 4.60 12.23
N TYR A 235 6.38 3.52 11.67
CA TYR A 235 5.06 2.97 12.01
C TYR A 235 5.12 1.47 12.26
N GLN A 236 4.69 1.04 13.44
CA GLN A 236 4.63 -0.37 13.82
C GLN A 236 3.19 -0.89 13.80
N LEU A 237 2.92 -1.97 13.06
CA LEU A 237 1.62 -2.65 13.10
C LEU A 237 1.35 -3.20 14.51
N VAL A 238 0.19 -2.85 15.07
CA VAL A 238 -0.24 -3.28 16.41
C VAL A 238 -1.62 -3.93 16.44
N LEU A 239 -2.40 -3.81 15.38
CA LEU A 239 -3.67 -4.52 15.19
C LEU A 239 -3.89 -4.81 13.71
N GLU A 240 -4.23 -6.05 13.39
CA GLU A 240 -4.82 -6.48 12.13
C GLU A 240 -6.17 -7.14 12.44
N THR A 241 -7.23 -6.65 11.82
CA THR A 241 -8.60 -7.12 12.02
C THR A 241 -9.46 -6.72 10.81
N ILE A 242 -10.78 -6.77 10.94
CA ILE A 242 -11.72 -6.32 9.91
C ILE A 242 -12.34 -4.95 10.24
N ASN A 243 -12.89 -4.31 9.22
CA ASN A 243 -13.53 -3.00 9.28
C ASN A 243 -15.04 -3.06 9.57
N PHE A 244 -15.54 -4.26 9.89
CA PHE A 244 -16.93 -4.54 10.24
C PHE A 244 -17.94 -4.29 9.11
N SER A 245 -17.49 -4.20 7.86
CA SER A 245 -18.39 -4.26 6.71
C SER A 245 -18.91 -5.69 6.52
N GLU A 246 -20.15 -5.80 6.07
CA GLU A 246 -20.90 -7.05 5.91
C GLU A 246 -21.30 -7.23 4.44
N ASP A 247 -21.32 -8.47 3.96
CA ASP A 247 -21.84 -8.79 2.64
C ASP A 247 -23.36 -8.58 2.60
N GLY A 248 -23.82 -7.67 1.73
CA GLY A 248 -25.22 -7.23 1.67
C GLY A 248 -25.73 -6.51 2.92
N GLY A 249 -24.83 -6.10 3.83
CA GLY A 249 -25.17 -5.53 5.14
C GLY A 249 -24.63 -4.12 5.35
N ASN A 250 -24.26 -3.83 6.59
CA ASN A 250 -23.66 -2.54 6.93
C ASN A 250 -22.28 -2.40 6.27
N ILE A 251 -21.94 -1.19 5.81
CA ILE A 251 -20.62 -0.87 5.26
C ILE A 251 -19.95 0.20 6.12
N ILE A 252 -18.62 0.20 6.15
CA ILE A 252 -17.86 1.22 6.89
C ILE A 252 -18.16 2.63 6.39
N GLU A 253 -18.43 3.56 7.30
CA GLU A 253 -18.53 5.00 7.03
C GLU A 253 -17.17 5.66 7.25
N SER A 254 -16.65 5.56 8.47
CA SER A 254 -15.42 6.23 8.91
C SER A 254 -14.97 5.68 10.26
N ILE A 255 -13.78 6.11 10.67
CA ILE A 255 -13.15 5.77 11.96
C ILE A 255 -12.88 7.09 12.70
N TYR A 256 -13.18 7.11 14.00
CA TYR A 256 -13.13 8.29 14.84
C TYR A 256 -12.31 8.04 16.12
N PRO A 257 -11.59 9.04 16.64
CA PRO A 257 -10.95 8.93 17.94
C PRO A 257 -12.00 8.86 19.06
N ILE A 258 -11.69 8.15 20.15
CA ILE A 258 -12.48 8.23 21.37
C ILE A 258 -11.99 9.42 22.21
N THR A 259 -12.91 10.24 22.68
CA THR A 259 -12.62 11.40 23.52
C THR A 259 -12.16 10.94 24.90
N ASN A 260 -11.03 11.46 25.37
CA ASN A 260 -10.47 11.22 26.72
C ASN A 260 -10.19 9.75 27.08
N GLU A 261 -10.14 8.84 26.09
CA GLU A 261 -9.85 7.41 26.29
C GLU A 261 -8.92 6.94 25.18
N LYS A 262 -8.16 5.86 25.43
CA LYS A 262 -7.39 5.16 24.39
C LYS A 262 -8.34 4.41 23.46
N GLY A 263 -7.92 4.21 22.22
CA GLY A 263 -8.68 3.45 21.23
C GLY A 263 -9.38 4.32 20.19
N PHE A 264 -10.30 3.69 19.47
CA PHE A 264 -11.03 4.29 18.35
C PHE A 264 -12.42 3.69 18.20
N MET A 265 -13.28 4.40 17.50
CA MET A 265 -14.63 3.95 17.14
C MET A 265 -14.72 3.76 15.62
N VAL A 266 -15.16 2.59 15.19
CA VAL A 266 -15.52 2.33 13.79
C VAL A 266 -17.03 2.54 13.64
N LYS A 267 -17.44 3.39 12.70
CA LYS A 267 -18.85 3.60 12.38
C LYS A 267 -19.19 2.89 11.08
N THR A 268 -20.25 2.09 11.09
CA THR A 268 -20.82 1.46 9.90
C THR A 268 -22.29 1.86 9.77
N TYR A 269 -22.80 1.83 8.54
CA TYR A 269 -24.18 2.16 8.24
C TYR A 269 -24.74 1.21 7.17
N PHE A 270 -26.04 0.99 7.22
CA PHE A 270 -26.76 0.26 6.18
C PHE A 270 -27.07 1.20 5.01
N PRO A 271 -26.57 0.93 3.79
CA PRO A 271 -26.68 1.86 2.66
C PRO A 271 -28.05 1.84 1.96
N ASP A 272 -28.84 0.77 2.16
CA ASP A 272 -30.14 0.59 1.53
C ASP A 272 -31.28 1.21 2.36
N ARG A 273 -32.53 0.75 2.16
CA ARG A 273 -33.70 1.29 2.86
C ARG A 273 -33.67 0.95 4.35
N GLY A 274 -33.93 1.97 5.17
CA GLY A 274 -33.96 1.88 6.62
C GLY A 274 -32.85 2.71 7.25
N TYR A 275 -32.86 2.78 8.57
CA TYR A 275 -31.78 3.40 9.34
C TYR A 275 -31.22 2.34 10.27
N TYR A 276 -29.99 1.91 9.99
CA TYR A 276 -29.27 0.99 10.85
C TYR A 276 -27.79 1.33 10.88
N GLU A 277 -27.33 1.88 12.00
CA GLU A 277 -25.92 2.23 12.23
C GLU A 277 -25.35 1.40 13.38
N LYS A 278 -24.05 1.10 13.29
CA LYS A 278 -23.31 0.41 14.34
C LYS A 278 -22.04 1.20 14.65
N GLU A 279 -21.79 1.45 15.92
CA GLU A 279 -20.56 2.09 16.40
C GLU A 279 -19.79 1.12 17.28
N TYR A 280 -18.65 0.63 16.76
CA TYR A 280 -17.80 -0.36 17.41
C TYR A 280 -16.70 0.33 18.19
N TYR A 281 -16.72 0.21 19.52
CA TYR A 281 -15.71 0.84 20.39
C TYR A 281 -14.58 -0.15 20.67
N ILE A 282 -13.40 0.14 20.12
CA ILE A 282 -12.22 -0.73 20.18
C ILE A 282 -11.14 -0.05 21.01
N ILE A 283 -10.72 -0.71 22.08
CA ILE A 283 -9.74 -0.17 23.02
C ILE A 283 -8.54 -1.11 23.19
N PRO A 284 -7.31 -0.58 23.30
CA PRO A 284 -6.16 -1.39 23.67
C PRO A 284 -6.23 -1.73 25.17
N GLN A 285 -6.00 -3.00 25.51
CA GLN A 285 -5.93 -3.47 26.89
C GLN A 285 -4.75 -4.42 27.06
N ASN A 286 -3.73 -3.99 27.80
CA ASN A 286 -2.44 -4.68 27.91
C ASN A 286 -1.80 -4.90 26.52
N ASN A 287 -1.68 -6.16 26.09
CA ASN A 287 -1.15 -6.54 24.77
C ASN A 287 -2.25 -6.98 23.78
N ASN A 288 -3.52 -6.83 24.15
CA ASN A 288 -4.65 -7.25 23.33
C ASN A 288 -5.51 -6.04 22.94
N TRP A 289 -6.43 -6.26 21.99
CA TRP A 289 -7.42 -5.28 21.58
C TRP A 289 -8.80 -5.80 21.90
N ILE A 290 -9.59 -4.98 22.60
CA ILE A 290 -10.90 -5.36 23.09
C ILE A 290 -11.95 -4.54 22.36
N LEU A 291 -12.89 -5.23 21.70
CA LEU A 291 -14.18 -4.65 21.35
C LEU A 291 -14.97 -4.53 22.65
N ARG A 292 -15.04 -3.31 23.20
CA ARG A 292 -15.65 -3.01 24.51
C ARG A 292 -17.16 -3.16 24.44
N ASN A 293 -17.77 -2.47 23.48
CA ASN A 293 -19.20 -2.43 23.26
C ASN A 293 -19.50 -2.06 21.80
N ILE A 294 -20.73 -2.35 21.38
CA ILE A 294 -21.30 -1.86 20.12
C ILE A 294 -22.53 -1.03 20.47
N ILE A 295 -22.60 0.19 19.94
CA ILE A 295 -23.82 0.98 19.97
C ILE A 295 -24.58 0.72 18.67
N TYR A 296 -25.71 0.02 18.79
CA TYR A 296 -26.63 -0.19 17.68
C TYR A 296 -27.66 0.93 17.64
N LYS A 297 -27.88 1.53 16.46
CA LYS A 297 -28.89 2.56 16.25
C LYS A 297 -29.86 2.12 15.16
N THR A 298 -31.14 2.07 15.48
CA THR A 298 -32.19 1.68 14.52
C THR A 298 -33.47 2.48 14.77
N MET A 299 -34.32 2.61 13.76
CA MET A 299 -35.65 3.19 13.91
C MET A 299 -36.67 2.10 14.28
N SER A 300 -37.72 2.47 15.01
CA SER A 300 -38.85 1.58 15.28
C SER A 300 -39.57 1.15 14.01
N ASP A 301 -39.73 2.09 13.08
CA ASP A 301 -40.45 1.93 11.82
C ASP A 301 -40.15 3.12 10.88
N VAL A 302 -40.90 3.24 9.79
CA VAL A 302 -40.73 4.29 8.76
C VAL A 302 -41.72 5.46 8.91
N SER A 303 -42.53 5.50 9.97
CA SER A 303 -43.52 6.56 10.20
C SER A 303 -42.90 7.85 10.74
N GLU A 304 -43.66 8.94 10.67
CA GLU A 304 -43.27 10.24 11.23
C GLU A 304 -43.09 10.19 12.76
N ASN A 305 -43.84 9.30 13.43
CA ASN A 305 -43.76 9.09 14.88
C ASN A 305 -42.72 8.04 15.27
N ALA A 306 -41.93 7.55 14.32
CA ALA A 306 -40.91 6.54 14.59
C ALA A 306 -39.92 7.07 15.63
N VAL A 307 -39.51 6.19 16.54
CA VAL A 307 -38.50 6.50 17.54
C VAL A 307 -37.19 5.84 17.17
N LYS A 308 -36.08 6.48 17.53
CA LYS A 308 -34.74 5.96 17.36
C LYS A 308 -34.32 5.21 18.62
N TYR A 309 -34.06 3.92 18.47
CA TYR A 309 -33.46 3.09 19.50
C TYR A 309 -31.94 3.19 19.42
N ILE A 310 -31.32 3.41 20.57
CA ILE A 310 -29.86 3.44 20.75
C ILE A 310 -29.52 2.43 21.84
N CYS A 311 -29.05 1.27 21.41
CA CYS A 311 -28.76 0.12 22.27
C CYS A 311 -27.24 0.01 22.48
N ASP A 312 -26.76 0.34 23.67
CA ASP A 312 -25.37 0.11 24.05
C ASP A 312 -25.20 -1.32 24.56
N VAL A 313 -24.62 -2.18 23.72
CA VAL A 313 -24.48 -3.61 24.00
C VAL A 313 -23.03 -3.93 24.32
N LYS A 314 -22.79 -4.38 25.55
CA LYS A 314 -21.48 -4.81 26.03
C LYS A 314 -20.99 -6.03 25.26
N GLN A 315 -19.73 -5.99 24.82
CA GLN A 315 -19.08 -7.08 24.10
C GLN A 315 -17.97 -7.71 24.93
N ASN A 316 -16.99 -6.92 25.37
CA ASN A 316 -15.76 -7.38 26.04
C ASN A 316 -15.03 -8.52 25.28
N ILE A 317 -14.94 -8.41 23.95
CA ILE A 317 -14.38 -9.45 23.09
C ILE A 317 -12.95 -9.08 22.72
N ASP A 318 -12.02 -10.02 22.88
CA ASP A 318 -10.66 -9.87 22.38
C ASP A 318 -10.61 -10.12 20.86
N ILE A 319 -10.50 -9.05 20.08
CA ILE A 319 -10.53 -9.09 18.61
C ILE A 319 -9.21 -9.55 17.99
N THR A 320 -8.20 -9.87 18.82
CA THR A 320 -6.93 -10.45 18.37
C THR A 320 -6.97 -11.97 18.32
N LYS A 321 -8.04 -12.60 18.81
CA LYS A 321 -8.21 -14.07 18.84
C LYS A 321 -8.95 -14.56 17.60
N SER A 322 -8.67 -15.78 17.15
CA SER A 322 -9.46 -16.40 16.09
C SER A 322 -10.93 -16.52 16.48
N ASN A 323 -11.81 -16.43 15.47
CA ASN A 323 -13.27 -16.59 15.60
C ASN A 323 -13.89 -15.67 16.67
N TRP A 324 -13.34 -14.46 16.82
CA TRP A 324 -13.87 -13.47 17.76
C TRP A 324 -15.23 -12.93 17.31
N SER A 325 -15.48 -12.87 16.00
CA SER A 325 -16.73 -12.40 15.38
C SER A 325 -17.94 -13.21 15.81
N ASP A 326 -17.78 -14.51 16.00
CA ASP A 326 -18.87 -15.44 16.36
C ASP A 326 -19.39 -15.21 17.78
N LYS A 327 -18.70 -14.38 18.57
CA LYS A 327 -19.03 -14.08 19.96
C LYS A 327 -19.74 -12.75 20.12
N ILE A 328 -19.97 -12.02 19.02
CA ILE A 328 -20.62 -10.70 19.06
C ILE A 328 -22.06 -10.88 19.57
N ASN A 329 -22.39 -10.14 20.63
CA ASN A 329 -23.75 -10.00 21.10
C ASN A 329 -24.50 -9.07 20.15
N GLU A 330 -25.60 -9.56 19.60
CA GLU A 330 -26.48 -8.80 18.73
C GLU A 330 -27.28 -7.73 19.48
N ILE A 331 -27.93 -6.85 18.71
CA ILE A 331 -28.92 -5.91 19.24
C ILE A 331 -30.04 -6.68 19.97
N PRO A 332 -30.60 -6.16 21.08
CA PRO A 332 -31.75 -6.78 21.72
C PRO A 332 -32.93 -6.98 20.75
N GLU A 333 -33.65 -8.08 20.97
CA GLU A 333 -34.94 -8.38 20.33
C GLU A 333 -35.90 -7.20 20.45
N GLU A 334 -36.71 -6.99 19.41
CA GLU A 334 -37.54 -5.80 19.24
C GLU A 334 -38.45 -5.51 20.45
N ASN A 335 -39.05 -6.55 21.02
CA ASN A 335 -39.92 -6.46 22.20
C ASN A 335 -39.21 -6.05 23.50
N GLU A 336 -37.88 -6.17 23.57
CA GLU A 336 -37.06 -5.82 24.72
C GLU A 336 -36.35 -4.46 24.57
N ARG A 337 -36.35 -3.87 23.37
CA ARG A 337 -35.64 -2.60 23.09
C ARG A 337 -36.12 -1.45 23.95
N ASN A 338 -37.42 -1.34 24.21
CA ASN A 338 -37.99 -0.31 25.09
C ASN A 338 -37.44 -0.35 26.53
N LYS A 339 -36.95 -1.51 26.99
CA LYS A 339 -36.40 -1.69 28.34
C LYS A 339 -34.88 -1.53 28.36
N LYS A 340 -34.20 -1.92 27.28
CA LYS A 340 -32.73 -2.05 27.23
C LYS A 340 -32.03 -0.96 26.43
N CYS A 341 -32.75 -0.21 25.60
CA CYS A 341 -32.20 0.81 24.72
C CYS A 341 -32.68 2.19 25.13
N ARG A 342 -31.85 3.20 24.89
CA ARG A 342 -32.25 4.59 25.00
C ARG A 342 -33.13 4.94 23.79
N ILE A 343 -34.21 5.67 24.05
CA ILE A 343 -35.16 6.13 23.04
C ILE A 343 -34.90 7.61 22.78
N GLU A 344 -34.63 7.96 21.52
CA GLU A 344 -34.69 9.33 21.03
C GLU A 344 -35.92 9.46 20.14
N ASN A 345 -36.81 10.39 20.46
CA ASN A 345 -37.90 10.72 19.53
C ASN A 345 -37.27 11.29 18.26
N ASN A 346 -37.86 10.98 17.11
CA ASN A 346 -37.50 11.61 15.85
C ASN A 346 -38.02 13.05 15.84
N SER A 347 -37.47 13.89 16.72
CA SER A 347 -37.68 15.33 16.66
C SER A 347 -36.87 15.87 15.48
N ASN A 348 -37.43 15.72 14.28
CA ASN A 348 -37.23 16.65 13.18
C ASN A 348 -37.63 18.09 13.56
N GLU A 349 -38.11 18.34 14.78
CA GLU A 349 -38.68 19.61 15.24
C GLU A 349 -37.73 20.80 15.36
N ASN A 350 -36.41 20.68 15.15
CA ASN A 350 -35.53 21.86 15.28
C ASN A 350 -34.69 22.22 14.06
N LYS A 351 -34.82 21.55 12.90
CA LYS A 351 -34.22 22.07 11.66
C LYS A 351 -35.21 22.99 10.97
N GLN A 352 -35.17 24.27 11.32
CA GLN A 352 -35.88 25.28 10.55
C GLN A 352 -35.14 25.53 9.25
N TYR A 353 -35.75 25.18 8.12
CA TYR A 353 -35.22 25.48 6.80
C TYR A 353 -35.71 26.85 6.36
N PHE A 354 -34.84 27.61 5.70
CA PHE A 354 -35.20 28.90 5.11
C PHE A 354 -34.50 29.13 3.77
N ILE A 355 -35.06 30.01 2.95
CA ILE A 355 -34.50 30.36 1.64
C ILE A 355 -33.38 31.39 1.80
N GLN A 356 -32.24 31.18 1.15
CA GLN A 356 -31.18 32.18 1.01
C GLN A 356 -30.74 32.27 -0.46
N ASP A 357 -31.01 33.42 -1.09
CA ASP A 357 -30.62 33.70 -2.47
C ASP A 357 -30.07 35.13 -2.57
N SER A 358 -29.01 35.34 -3.35
CA SER A 358 -28.41 36.68 -3.54
C SER A 358 -29.37 37.64 -4.25
N ASP A 359 -30.29 37.09 -5.04
CA ASP A 359 -31.26 37.83 -5.84
C ASP A 359 -32.46 38.32 -5.00
N GLY A 360 -32.49 38.00 -3.69
CA GLY A 360 -33.57 38.36 -2.76
C GLY A 360 -34.80 37.46 -2.82
N TYR A 361 -34.86 36.53 -3.77
CA TYR A 361 -35.89 35.50 -3.87
C TYR A 361 -35.37 34.28 -4.65
N THR A 362 -36.06 33.15 -4.50
CA THR A 362 -35.87 31.96 -5.34
C THR A 362 -37.19 31.52 -5.98
N ASN A 363 -37.13 30.72 -7.03
CA ASN A 363 -38.33 30.22 -7.73
C ASN A 363 -38.68 28.82 -7.22
N LEU A 364 -39.93 28.63 -6.79
CA LEU A 364 -40.55 27.33 -6.62
C LEU A 364 -40.94 26.79 -8.00
N ARG A 365 -40.46 25.60 -8.35
CA ARG A 365 -40.68 25.00 -9.67
C ARG A 365 -41.52 23.73 -9.62
N LYS A 366 -42.17 23.40 -10.72
CA LYS A 366 -43.02 22.22 -10.82
C LYS A 366 -42.24 20.89 -10.85
N ASP A 367 -41.06 20.89 -11.47
CA ASP A 367 -40.17 19.73 -11.59
C ASP A 367 -38.73 20.04 -11.16
N LYS A 368 -37.91 18.99 -10.99
CA LYS A 368 -36.49 19.03 -10.56
C LYS A 368 -35.53 19.60 -11.63
N THR A 369 -35.85 20.73 -12.28
CA THR A 369 -35.03 21.38 -13.31
C THR A 369 -35.11 22.90 -13.28
N SER A 370 -34.07 23.60 -13.75
CA SER A 370 -34.03 25.08 -13.79
C SER A 370 -34.91 25.70 -14.89
N THR A 371 -35.42 24.89 -15.81
CA THR A 371 -36.28 25.32 -16.94
C THR A 371 -37.76 25.00 -16.71
N SER A 372 -38.10 24.27 -15.65
CA SER A 372 -39.50 23.92 -15.32
C SER A 372 -40.33 25.16 -14.94
N GLU A 373 -41.65 25.03 -15.12
CA GLU A 373 -42.67 26.02 -14.80
C GLU A 373 -42.48 26.59 -13.38
N ILE A 374 -42.55 27.91 -13.26
CA ILE A 374 -42.42 28.62 -11.97
C ILE A 374 -43.81 28.70 -11.33
N LEU A 375 -43.98 28.05 -10.19
CA LEU A 375 -45.23 28.02 -9.42
C LEU A 375 -45.38 29.22 -8.49
N GLN A 376 -44.27 29.72 -7.95
CA GLN A 376 -44.22 30.82 -6.98
C GLN A 376 -42.79 31.40 -6.88
N LYS A 377 -42.68 32.66 -6.44
CA LYS A 377 -41.41 33.25 -5.95
C LYS A 377 -41.41 33.25 -4.42
N ILE A 378 -40.36 32.70 -3.81
CA ILE A 378 -40.18 32.62 -2.35
C ILE A 378 -39.09 33.62 -1.96
N LYS A 379 -39.38 34.55 -1.04
CA LYS A 379 -38.41 35.57 -0.61
C LYS A 379 -37.27 34.94 0.18
N SER A 380 -36.06 35.49 0.06
CA SER A 380 -34.96 35.12 0.95
C SER A 380 -35.28 35.50 2.40
N GLY A 381 -34.90 34.64 3.34
CA GLY A 381 -35.27 34.66 4.75
C GLY A 381 -36.60 33.97 5.06
N GLU A 382 -37.37 33.53 4.05
CA GLU A 382 -38.64 32.84 4.30
C GLU A 382 -38.40 31.39 4.74
N HIS A 383 -39.04 31.00 5.84
CA HIS A 383 -39.05 29.62 6.32
C HIS A 383 -39.88 28.73 5.41
N ILE A 384 -39.39 27.51 5.20
CA ILE A 384 -40.01 26.49 4.37
C ILE A 384 -40.03 25.15 5.11
N GLU A 385 -40.96 24.30 4.73
CA GLU A 385 -40.99 22.90 5.14
C GLU A 385 -40.34 22.06 4.04
N VAL A 386 -39.35 21.23 4.37
CA VAL A 386 -38.70 20.34 3.41
C VAL A 386 -39.33 18.96 3.51
N LEU A 387 -40.00 18.53 2.43
CA LEU A 387 -40.73 17.27 2.35
C LEU A 387 -39.87 16.11 1.80
N ASP A 388 -38.95 16.42 0.88
CA ASP A 388 -37.97 15.46 0.32
C ASP A 388 -36.67 16.21 0.00
N ASN A 389 -35.55 15.75 0.56
CA ASN A 389 -34.22 16.32 0.37
C ASN A 389 -33.28 15.42 -0.45
N THR A 390 -33.82 14.48 -1.21
CA THR A 390 -33.04 13.57 -2.06
C THR A 390 -32.57 14.25 -3.35
N GLY A 391 -31.24 14.29 -3.54
CA GLY A 391 -30.59 14.86 -4.73
C GLY A 391 -30.37 16.37 -4.64
N ASP A 392 -30.33 17.04 -5.78
CA ASP A 392 -30.02 18.48 -5.86
C ASP A 392 -31.26 19.39 -5.80
N TRP A 393 -32.45 18.82 -5.96
CA TRP A 393 -33.73 19.53 -5.98
C TRP A 393 -34.63 19.00 -4.88
N PHE A 394 -34.83 19.83 -3.85
CA PHE A 394 -35.62 19.47 -2.69
C PHE A 394 -37.10 19.77 -2.98
N LEU A 395 -37.99 18.84 -2.62
CA LEU A 395 -39.42 19.11 -2.56
C LEU A 395 -39.69 19.87 -1.27
N ILE A 396 -40.32 21.02 -1.39
CA ILE A 396 -40.62 21.89 -0.26
C ILE A 396 -42.07 22.32 -0.30
N LYS A 397 -42.57 22.77 0.86
CA LYS A 397 -43.85 23.45 1.01
C LYS A 397 -43.62 24.86 1.56
N THR A 398 -44.19 25.83 0.87
CA THR A 398 -44.10 27.25 1.26
C THR A 398 -45.04 27.56 2.41
N LYS A 399 -44.87 28.73 3.07
CA LYS A 399 -45.81 29.20 4.10
C LYS A 399 -47.25 29.34 3.59
N GLU A 400 -47.41 29.54 2.27
CA GLU A 400 -48.70 29.67 1.58
C GLU A 400 -49.29 28.29 1.22
N GLY A 401 -48.62 27.19 1.60
CA GLY A 401 -49.08 25.82 1.40
C GLY A 401 -48.83 25.25 0.00
N LYS A 402 -48.14 25.97 -0.89
CA LYS A 402 -47.78 25.46 -2.22
C LYS A 402 -46.55 24.57 -2.16
N GLU A 403 -46.63 23.43 -2.84
CA GLU A 403 -45.56 22.45 -2.97
C GLU A 403 -44.85 22.54 -4.32
N GLY A 404 -43.55 22.29 -4.32
CA GLY A 404 -42.72 22.27 -5.52
C GLY A 404 -41.24 22.13 -5.22
N TYR A 405 -40.40 22.25 -6.24
CA TYR A 405 -38.97 21.99 -6.14
C TYR A 405 -38.13 23.27 -6.10
N VAL A 406 -37.14 23.28 -5.20
CA VAL A 406 -36.11 24.32 -5.09
C VAL A 406 -34.74 23.65 -5.05
N HIS A 407 -33.77 24.22 -5.76
CA HIS A 407 -32.42 23.68 -5.75
C HIS A 407 -31.76 23.86 -4.38
N LYS A 408 -31.10 22.83 -3.86
CA LYS A 408 -30.52 22.79 -2.49
C LYS A 408 -29.57 23.95 -2.17
N SER A 409 -28.93 24.54 -3.19
CA SER A 409 -28.05 25.70 -3.02
C SER A 409 -28.76 26.96 -2.51
N ARG A 410 -30.10 26.97 -2.53
CA ARG A 410 -30.94 28.09 -2.08
C ARG A 410 -31.59 27.85 -0.72
N ILE A 411 -31.32 26.71 -0.10
CA ILE A 411 -31.92 26.30 1.16
C ILE A 411 -30.83 26.25 2.23
N LYS A 412 -31.11 26.82 3.38
CA LYS A 412 -30.27 26.79 4.58
C LYS A 412 -31.05 26.23 5.74
N THR A 413 -30.32 25.74 6.73
CA THR A 413 -30.86 25.27 8.02
C THR A 413 -30.31 26.16 9.13
N GLU A 414 -31.17 26.49 10.09
CA GLU A 414 -30.73 27.00 11.40
C GLU A 414 -30.21 25.89 12.31
#